data_AF-A0A7V1JKV5-F1
#
_entry.id   AF-A0A7V1JKV5-F1
#
_cell.length_a   1.000
_cell.length_b   1.000
_cell.length_c   1.000
_cell.angle_alpha   90.00
_cell.angle_beta   90.00
_cell.angle_gamma   90.00
#
_symmetry.space_group_name_H-M   'P 1'
#
loop_
_entity.id
_entity.type
_entity.pdbx_description
1 polymer ?
#
loop_
_entity_poly.entity_id
_entity_poly.type
_entity_poly.pdbx_seq_one_letter_code
_entity_poly.pdbx_strand_id
1 'polypeptide(L)'
;MTPVQIVRLITLQRRQRRRLRSHTGPGRLLQFAGAFLLLVFVVALLSISGVVGGVVGVYAYFAKDLPEPEQIEFVEQDFETTRIYDRSGGVLLWEIIDPHAGDRVWVPLDQVPDDLVCATVAIEDRTFWENPGINPRGILRAFVSNLRGQQIQGGSS
;
A
#
# COMPACT_ATOMS: atom_id res chain seq x y z
N MET A 1 -18.38 -71.47 42.40
CA MET A 1 -18.43 -69.99 42.46
C MET A 1 -19.68 -69.58 43.22
N THR A 2 -19.58 -68.72 44.23
CA THR A 2 -20.74 -68.34 45.05
C THR A 2 -21.50 -67.15 44.45
N PRO A 3 -22.83 -67.04 44.66
CA PRO A 3 -23.66 -65.95 44.10
C PRO A 3 -23.13 -64.55 44.45
N VAL A 4 -22.51 -64.41 45.62
CA VAL A 4 -21.93 -63.16 46.14
C VAL A 4 -20.72 -62.71 45.31
N GLN A 5 -19.90 -63.64 44.81
CA GLN A 5 -18.72 -63.32 44.00
C GLN A 5 -19.12 -62.79 42.61
N ILE A 6 -20.23 -63.29 42.04
CA ILE A 6 -20.76 -62.85 40.75
C ILE A 6 -21.29 -61.42 40.83
N VAL A 7 -22.08 -61.10 41.86
CA VAL A 7 -22.60 -59.74 42.07
C VAL A 7 -21.47 -58.74 42.32
N ARG A 8 -20.42 -59.15 43.05
CA ARG A 8 -19.23 -58.32 43.31
C ARG A 8 -18.41 -58.05 42.05
N LEU A 9 -18.25 -59.06 41.18
CA LEU A 9 -17.59 -58.89 39.89
C LEU A 9 -18.38 -57.96 38.96
N ILE A 10 -19.70 -58.13 38.89
CA ILE A 10 -20.58 -57.27 38.07
C ILE A 10 -20.60 -55.83 38.57
N THR A 11 -20.61 -55.61 39.89
CA THR A 11 -20.60 -54.26 40.47
C THR A 11 -19.25 -53.56 40.28
N LEU A 12 -18.12 -54.28 40.38
CA LEU A 12 -16.80 -53.75 40.07
C LEU A 12 -16.63 -53.43 38.58
N GLN A 13 -17.10 -54.31 37.68
CA GLN A 13 -17.09 -54.06 36.24
C GLN A 13 -17.98 -52.86 35.84
N ARG A 14 -19.14 -52.68 36.49
CA ARG A 14 -20.00 -51.49 36.28
C ARG A 14 -19.34 -50.19 36.74
N ARG A 15 -18.57 -50.22 37.84
CA ARG A 15 -17.81 -49.05 38.34
C ARG A 15 -16.65 -48.68 37.41
N GLN A 16 -15.92 -49.68 36.89
CA GLN A 16 -14.83 -49.44 35.93
C GLN A 16 -15.33 -48.93 34.57
N ARG A 17 -16.43 -49.47 34.05
CA ARG A 17 -17.05 -48.98 32.78
C ARG A 17 -17.58 -47.55 32.87
N ARG A 18 -18.04 -47.09 34.04
CA ARG A 18 -18.46 -45.69 34.25
C ARG A 18 -17.28 -44.72 34.30
N ARG A 19 -16.11 -45.14 34.80
CA ARG A 19 -14.88 -44.31 34.81
C ARG A 19 -14.21 -44.18 33.44
N LEU A 20 -14.36 -45.18 32.56
CA LEU A 20 -13.82 -45.14 31.19
C LEU A 20 -14.68 -44.32 30.21
N ARG A 21 -15.84 -43.82 30.64
CA ARG A 21 -16.79 -43.06 29.80
C ARG A 21 -16.67 -41.54 29.92
N SER A 22 -15.68 -41.00 30.64
CA SER A 22 -15.66 -39.58 31.02
C SER A 22 -14.52 -38.74 30.46
N HIS A 23 -13.82 -39.15 29.40
CA HIS A 23 -12.72 -38.32 28.86
C HIS A 23 -12.79 -37.98 27.36
N THR A 24 -13.85 -38.34 26.65
CA THR A 24 -14.04 -37.92 25.25
C THR A 24 -15.48 -37.43 25.04
N GLY A 25 -15.83 -36.35 25.74
CA GLY A 25 -17.08 -35.62 25.47
C GLY A 25 -16.93 -34.67 24.28
N PRO A 26 -18.03 -34.32 23.58
CA PRO A 26 -18.02 -33.39 22.45
C PRO A 26 -17.43 -32.00 22.80
N GLY A 27 -17.40 -31.64 24.09
CA GLY A 27 -16.74 -30.44 24.60
C GLY A 27 -15.23 -30.37 24.30
N ARG A 28 -14.50 -31.49 24.28
CA ARG A 28 -13.07 -31.47 23.90
C ARG A 28 -12.89 -31.21 22.40
N LEU A 29 -13.74 -31.79 21.56
CA LEU A 29 -13.75 -31.51 20.12
C LEU A 29 -14.10 -30.05 19.83
N LEU A 30 -15.08 -29.48 20.55
CA LEU A 30 -15.43 -28.06 20.47
C LEU A 30 -14.28 -27.16 20.97
N GLN A 31 -13.56 -27.55 22.02
CA GLN A 31 -12.38 -26.84 22.49
C GLN A 31 -11.23 -26.89 21.47
N PHE A 32 -10.97 -28.04 20.85
CA PHE A 32 -9.95 -28.16 19.80
C PHE A 32 -10.36 -27.38 18.54
N ALA A 33 -11.64 -27.41 18.14
CA ALA A 33 -12.15 -26.61 17.04
C ALA A 33 -12.05 -25.11 17.33
N GLY A 34 -12.40 -24.68 18.55
CA GLY A 34 -12.28 -23.29 18.99
C GLY A 34 -10.83 -22.81 19.05
N ALA A 35 -9.91 -23.63 19.57
CA ALA A 35 -8.48 -23.34 19.60
C ALA A 35 -7.89 -23.27 18.18
N PHE A 36 -8.33 -24.15 17.28
CA PHE A 36 -7.94 -24.11 15.88
C PHE A 36 -8.46 -22.85 15.17
N LEU A 37 -9.73 -22.48 15.36
CA LEU A 37 -10.29 -21.24 14.82
C LEU A 37 -9.58 -20.00 15.37
N LEU A 38 -9.25 -19.98 16.66
CA LEU A 38 -8.49 -18.90 17.28
C LEU A 38 -7.08 -18.82 16.71
N LEU A 39 -6.40 -19.95 16.52
CA LEU A 39 -5.08 -20.00 15.88
C LEU A 39 -5.14 -19.43 14.46
N VAL A 40 -6.11 -19.87 13.65
CA VAL A 40 -6.32 -19.35 12.28
C VAL A 40 -6.57 -17.85 12.31
N PHE A 41 -7.41 -17.38 13.23
CA PHE A 41 -7.69 -15.95 13.41
C PHE A 41 -6.44 -15.14 13.76
N VAL A 42 -5.64 -15.62 14.72
CA VAL A 42 -4.38 -14.98 15.12
C VAL A 42 -3.38 -14.96 13.96
N VAL A 43 -3.23 -16.06 13.24
CA VAL A 43 -2.35 -16.15 12.06
C VAL A 43 -2.81 -15.18 10.98
N ALA A 44 -4.12 -15.07 10.71
CA ALA A 44 -4.66 -14.11 9.76
C ALA A 44 -4.38 -12.66 10.17
N LEU A 45 -4.59 -12.32 11.45
CA LEU A 45 -4.29 -11.00 12.01
C LEU A 45 -2.81 -10.64 11.88
N LEU A 46 -1.91 -11.55 12.25
CA LEU A 46 -0.47 -11.35 12.11
C LEU A 46 -0.05 -11.19 10.66
N SER A 47 -0.66 -11.96 9.74
CA SER A 47 -0.38 -11.84 8.30
C SER A 47 -0.81 -10.48 7.76
N ILE A 48 -2.02 -10.03 8.09
CA ILE A 48 -2.53 -8.70 7.68
C ILE A 48 -1.66 -7.60 8.27
N SER A 49 -1.31 -7.71 9.55
CA SER A 49 -0.48 -6.72 10.24
C SER A 49 0.92 -6.65 9.64
N GLY A 50 1.48 -7.80 9.24
CA GLY A 50 2.76 -7.87 8.53
C GLY A 50 2.71 -7.20 7.17
N VAL A 51 1.66 -7.41 6.38
CA VAL A 51 1.47 -6.75 5.09
C VAL A 51 1.31 -5.24 5.26
N VAL A 52 0.44 -4.80 6.17
CA VAL A 52 0.21 -3.38 6.44
C VAL A 52 1.49 -2.71 6.95
N GLY A 53 2.17 -3.33 7.91
CA GLY A 53 3.45 -2.85 8.43
C GLY A 53 4.53 -2.79 7.35
N GLY A 54 4.57 -3.76 6.43
CA GLY A 54 5.45 -3.75 5.28
C GLY A 54 5.18 -2.59 4.33
N VAL A 55 3.92 -2.36 3.94
CA VAL A 55 3.52 -1.24 3.07
C VAL A 55 3.85 0.10 3.72
N VAL A 56 3.49 0.29 4.99
CA VAL A 56 3.78 1.52 5.74
C VAL A 56 5.29 1.72 5.88
N GLY A 57 6.06 0.66 6.16
CA GLY A 57 7.51 0.73 6.28
C GLY A 57 8.19 1.12 4.96
N VAL A 58 7.76 0.54 3.84
CA VAL A 58 8.25 0.91 2.51
C VAL A 58 7.91 2.36 2.20
N TYR A 59 6.64 2.76 2.41
CA TYR A 59 6.21 4.14 2.21
C TYR A 59 7.04 5.11 3.05
N ALA A 60 7.17 4.88 4.35
CA ALA A 60 7.93 5.73 5.27
C ALA A 60 9.42 5.78 4.89
N TYR A 61 10.00 4.66 4.45
CA TYR A 61 11.40 4.62 4.02
C TYR A 61 11.67 5.51 2.81
N PHE A 62 10.76 5.54 1.83
CA PHE A 62 10.88 6.42 0.67
C PHE A 62 10.43 7.85 0.97
N ALA A 63 9.42 8.03 1.82
CA ALA A 63 8.84 9.33 2.16
C ALA A 63 9.76 10.21 3.03
N LYS A 64 10.64 9.61 3.84
CA LYS A 64 11.50 10.35 4.79
C LYS A 64 12.44 11.36 4.14
N ASP A 65 12.80 11.14 2.87
CA ASP A 65 13.77 11.96 2.13
C ASP A 65 13.06 13.02 1.25
N LEU A 66 11.71 13.02 1.22
CA LEU A 66 10.96 14.04 0.48
C LEU A 66 10.89 15.35 1.28
N PRO A 67 10.98 16.51 0.60
CA PRO A 67 10.72 17.80 1.22
C PRO A 67 9.26 17.91 1.66
N GLU A 68 9.00 18.78 2.63
CA GLU A 68 7.64 19.11 3.05
C GLU A 68 6.89 19.77 1.88
N PRO A 69 5.58 19.48 1.68
CA PRO A 69 4.81 20.00 0.55
C PRO A 69 4.86 21.52 0.43
N GLU A 70 4.86 22.24 1.55
CA GLU A 70 4.91 23.70 1.57
C GLU A 70 6.21 24.23 0.96
N GLN A 71 7.32 23.52 1.12
CA GLN A 71 8.62 23.93 0.57
C GLN A 71 8.67 23.79 -0.96
N ILE A 72 7.88 22.88 -1.54
CA ILE A 72 7.83 22.67 -2.99
C ILE A 72 7.16 23.86 -3.68
N GLU A 73 6.08 24.37 -3.10
CA GLU A 73 5.31 25.49 -3.65
C GLU A 73 6.15 26.77 -3.77
N PHE A 74 6.98 27.06 -2.76
CA PHE A 74 7.86 28.24 -2.79
C PHE A 74 9.03 28.10 -3.77
N VAL A 75 9.60 26.90 -3.92
CA VAL A 75 10.75 26.69 -4.81
C VAL A 75 10.37 26.77 -6.29
N GLU A 76 9.17 26.32 -6.66
CA GLU A 76 8.72 26.35 -8.07
C GLU A 76 8.21 27.71 -8.53
N GLN A 77 7.65 28.53 -7.64
CA GLN A 77 7.14 29.86 -7.99
C GLN A 77 8.25 30.92 -8.11
N ASP A 78 9.34 30.80 -7.34
CA ASP A 78 10.42 31.81 -7.33
C ASP A 78 11.54 31.55 -8.34
N PHE A 79 11.58 30.37 -8.97
CA PHE A 79 12.61 30.04 -9.95
C PHE A 79 12.20 30.47 -11.37
N GLU A 80 12.70 31.62 -11.81
CA GLU A 80 12.65 32.06 -13.21
C GLU A 80 14.05 32.28 -13.80
N THR A 81 14.16 32.11 -15.12
CA THR A 81 15.38 32.46 -15.84
C THR A 81 15.66 33.96 -15.69
N THR A 82 16.86 34.30 -15.21
CA THR A 82 17.25 35.70 -15.07
C THR A 82 17.50 36.31 -16.44
N ARG A 83 16.74 37.35 -16.78
CA ARG A 83 16.81 38.05 -18.07
C ARG A 83 17.39 39.45 -17.89
N ILE A 84 18.40 39.79 -18.70
CA ILE A 84 19.06 41.10 -18.72
C ILE A 84 18.59 41.85 -19.95
N TYR A 85 17.93 42.99 -19.73
CA TYR A 85 17.41 43.85 -20.80
C TYR A 85 18.28 45.10 -20.99
N ASP A 86 18.12 45.77 -22.12
CA ASP A 86 18.69 47.08 -22.37
C ASP A 86 18.06 48.16 -21.47
N ARG A 87 18.60 49.39 -21.52
CA ARG A 87 18.11 50.49 -20.67
C ARG A 87 16.63 50.82 -20.85
N SER A 88 16.07 50.49 -22.02
CA SER A 88 14.66 50.75 -22.33
C SER A 88 13.74 49.62 -21.82
N GLY A 89 14.30 48.47 -21.45
CA GLY A 89 13.57 47.26 -21.07
C GLY A 89 12.96 46.49 -22.26
N GLY A 90 13.16 46.97 -23.49
CA GLY A 90 12.51 46.43 -24.69
C GLY A 90 13.34 45.40 -25.44
N VAL A 91 14.66 45.40 -25.26
CA VAL A 91 15.56 44.46 -25.94
C VAL A 91 16.21 43.54 -24.93
N LEU A 92 15.94 42.24 -25.04
CA LEU A 92 16.64 41.20 -24.28
C LEU A 92 18.09 41.12 -24.76
N LEU A 93 19.04 41.31 -23.85
CA LEU A 93 20.47 41.28 -24.13
C LEU A 93 21.10 39.94 -23.76
N TRP A 94 20.64 39.32 -22.67
CA TRP A 94 21.22 38.08 -22.16
C TRP A 94 20.26 37.33 -21.24
N GLU A 95 20.42 36.01 -21.17
CA GLU A 95 19.71 35.12 -20.25
C GLU A 95 20.72 34.28 -19.45
N ILE A 96 20.53 34.22 -18.14
CA ILE A 96 21.31 33.34 -17.27
C ILE A 96 20.48 32.09 -17.02
N ILE A 97 20.85 31.02 -17.71
CA ILE A 97 20.19 29.72 -17.62
C ILE A 97 20.88 28.90 -16.54
N ASP A 98 20.12 28.46 -15.54
CA ASP A 98 20.63 27.57 -14.51
C ASP A 98 20.87 26.17 -15.12
N PRO A 99 22.06 25.56 -14.96
CA PRO A 99 22.36 24.26 -15.54
C PRO A 99 21.56 23.09 -14.93
N HIS A 100 20.99 23.29 -13.74
CA HIS A 100 20.17 22.30 -13.03
C HIS A 100 18.67 22.55 -13.18
N ALA A 101 18.25 23.79 -13.38
CA ALA A 101 16.82 24.14 -13.42
C ALA A 101 16.31 24.61 -14.81
N GLY A 102 17.22 24.89 -15.75
CA GLY A 102 16.89 25.12 -17.16
C GLY A 102 16.33 26.50 -17.48
N ASP A 103 15.73 26.62 -18.68
CA ASP A 103 15.05 27.82 -19.16
C ASP A 103 13.57 27.76 -18.80
N ARG A 104 13.11 28.69 -17.97
CA ARG A 104 11.79 28.70 -17.35
C ARG A 104 11.18 30.10 -17.36
N VAL A 105 9.88 30.12 -17.68
CA VAL A 105 8.98 31.28 -17.55
C VAL A 105 7.80 30.81 -16.74
N TRP A 106 7.49 31.49 -15.63
CA TRP A 106 6.28 31.19 -14.90
C TRP A 106 5.08 31.79 -15.65
N VAL A 107 4.07 30.95 -15.88
CA VAL A 107 2.82 31.35 -16.53
C VAL A 107 1.68 30.80 -15.68
N PRO A 108 0.74 31.63 -15.22
CA PRO A 108 -0.41 31.15 -14.47
C PRO A 108 -1.31 30.31 -15.37
N LEU A 109 -1.98 29.31 -14.78
CA LEU A 109 -2.73 28.30 -15.54
C LEU A 109 -3.86 28.91 -16.40
N ASP A 110 -4.44 30.03 -15.97
CA ASP A 110 -5.50 30.76 -16.69
C ASP A 110 -5.01 31.44 -17.98
N GLN A 111 -3.70 31.59 -18.17
CA GLN A 111 -3.09 32.07 -19.41
C GLN A 111 -2.72 30.93 -20.37
N VAL A 112 -2.86 29.68 -19.95
CA VAL A 112 -2.57 28.51 -20.78
C VAL A 112 -3.81 28.16 -21.62
N PRO A 113 -3.69 27.95 -22.94
CA PRO A 113 -4.83 27.56 -23.77
C PRO A 113 -5.45 26.24 -23.32
N ASP A 114 -6.79 26.20 -23.26
CA ASP A 114 -7.54 25.00 -22.84
C ASP A 114 -7.18 23.76 -23.67
N ASP A 115 -6.98 23.93 -24.97
CA ASP A 115 -6.57 22.85 -25.87
C ASP A 115 -5.22 22.25 -25.49
N LEU A 116 -4.28 23.07 -24.99
CA LEU A 116 -2.96 22.61 -24.55
C LEU A 116 -3.08 21.82 -23.24
N VAL A 117 -3.88 22.32 -22.29
CA VAL A 117 -4.16 21.61 -21.04
C VAL A 117 -4.82 20.26 -21.35
N CYS A 118 -5.85 20.25 -22.20
CA CYS A 118 -6.57 19.04 -22.59
C CYS A 118 -5.67 18.05 -23.33
N ALA A 119 -4.81 18.50 -24.25
CA ALA A 119 -3.88 17.65 -24.98
C ALA A 119 -2.85 17.00 -24.04
N THR A 120 -2.27 17.78 -23.12
CA THR A 120 -1.31 17.27 -22.13
C THR A 120 -1.95 16.23 -21.22
N VAL A 121 -3.13 16.54 -20.66
CA VAL A 121 -3.90 15.59 -19.83
C VAL A 121 -4.23 14.33 -20.62
N ALA A 122 -4.66 14.43 -21.88
CA ALA A 122 -4.99 13.25 -22.68
C ALA A 122 -3.80 12.32 -22.94
N ILE A 123 -2.58 12.86 -23.06
CA ILE A 123 -1.36 12.10 -23.32
C ILE A 123 -0.74 11.55 -22.02
N GLU A 124 -0.63 12.38 -20.99
CA GLU A 124 0.12 12.08 -19.75
C GLU A 124 -0.74 11.43 -18.66
N ASP A 125 -1.99 11.84 -18.48
CA ASP A 125 -2.92 11.23 -17.52
C ASP A 125 -4.37 11.46 -17.93
N ARG A 126 -4.90 10.55 -18.77
CA ARG A 126 -6.28 10.66 -19.27
C ARG A 126 -7.36 10.69 -18.17
N THR A 127 -7.00 10.28 -16.95
CA THR A 127 -7.90 10.16 -15.79
C THR A 127 -7.68 11.24 -14.76
N PHE A 128 -6.84 12.23 -15.06
CA PHE A 128 -6.37 13.26 -14.13
C PHE A 128 -7.49 13.89 -13.29
N TRP A 129 -8.64 14.20 -13.90
CA TRP A 129 -9.76 14.86 -13.25
C TRP A 129 -10.61 13.96 -12.33
N GLU A 130 -10.45 12.63 -12.42
CA GLU A 130 -11.28 11.66 -11.71
C GLU A 130 -10.47 10.74 -10.78
N ASN A 131 -9.17 10.59 -11.02
CA ASN A 131 -8.33 9.68 -10.28
C ASN A 131 -7.87 10.28 -8.93
N PRO A 132 -7.52 9.44 -7.94
CA PRO A 132 -7.08 9.89 -6.63
C PRO A 132 -5.59 10.32 -6.59
N GLY A 133 -5.02 10.75 -7.72
CA GLY A 133 -3.59 11.07 -7.89
C GLY A 133 -2.68 9.87 -8.12
N ILE A 134 -3.25 8.65 -8.21
CA ILE A 134 -2.51 7.42 -8.49
C ILE A 134 -3.26 6.55 -9.50
N ASN A 135 -2.53 5.76 -10.29
CA ASN A 135 -3.09 4.74 -11.18
C ASN A 135 -2.75 3.32 -10.68
N PRO A 136 -3.59 2.69 -9.83
CA PRO A 136 -3.34 1.35 -9.29
C PRO A 136 -3.18 0.28 -10.38
N ARG A 137 -3.94 0.43 -11.48
CA ARG A 137 -3.85 -0.49 -12.63
C ARG A 137 -2.51 -0.31 -13.35
N GLY A 138 -2.05 0.92 -13.51
CA GLY A 138 -0.74 1.26 -14.07
C GLY A 138 0.41 0.68 -13.24
N ILE A 139 0.36 0.84 -11.92
CA ILE A 139 1.33 0.28 -10.98
C ILE A 139 1.37 -1.26 -11.07
N LEU A 140 0.21 -1.92 -11.08
CA LEU A 140 0.14 -3.38 -11.19
C LEU A 140 0.68 -3.88 -12.54
N ARG A 141 0.34 -3.20 -13.64
CA ARG A 141 0.87 -3.50 -14.98
C ARG A 141 2.38 -3.37 -15.00
N ALA A 142 2.92 -2.27 -14.48
CA ALA A 142 4.35 -2.02 -14.37
C ALA A 142 5.07 -3.10 -13.57
N PHE A 143 4.53 -3.46 -12.41
CA PHE A 143 5.06 -4.53 -11.57
C PHE A 143 5.15 -5.87 -12.33
N VAL A 144 4.06 -6.27 -13.01
CA VAL A 144 4.04 -7.52 -13.79
C VAL A 144 4.98 -7.46 -15.01
N SER A 145 5.04 -6.33 -15.70
CA SER A 145 5.95 -6.09 -16.84
C SER A 145 7.41 -6.23 -16.42
N ASN A 146 7.78 -5.58 -15.31
CA ASN A 146 9.14 -5.57 -14.79
C ASN A 146 9.57 -6.98 -14.32
N LEU A 147 8.67 -7.75 -13.70
CA LEU A 147 8.94 -9.14 -13.33
C LEU A 147 9.13 -10.07 -14.54
N ARG A 148 8.51 -9.76 -15.68
CA ARG A 148 8.65 -10.52 -16.93
C ARG A 148 9.90 -10.14 -17.71
N GLY A 149 10.75 -9.25 -17.19
CA GLY A 149 11.95 -8.77 -17.87
C GLY A 149 11.65 -7.97 -19.13
N GLN A 150 10.44 -7.41 -19.23
CA GLN A 150 10.09 -6.49 -20.32
C GLN A 150 10.73 -5.12 -20.06
N GLN A 151 10.62 -4.22 -21.04
CA GLN A 151 11.09 -2.85 -20.89
C GLN A 151 10.47 -2.23 -19.64
N ILE A 152 11.29 -1.53 -18.84
CA ILE A 152 10.86 -0.96 -17.56
C ILE A 152 9.68 -0.02 -17.84
N GLN A 153 8.54 -0.34 -17.24
CA GLN A 153 7.35 0.52 -17.29
C GLN A 153 7.17 1.22 -15.94
N GLY A 154 6.83 2.51 -16.00
CA GLY A 154 6.40 3.28 -14.85
C GLY A 154 4.94 2.96 -14.49
N GLY A 155 4.59 3.25 -13.24
CA GLY A 155 3.20 3.21 -12.76
C GLY A 155 2.47 4.55 -12.94
N SER A 156 3.01 5.46 -13.75
CA SER A 156 2.38 6.74 -14.07
C SER A 156 1.02 6.51 -14.73
N SER A 157 0.15 7.51 -14.55
CA SER A 157 -1.24 7.43 -14.97
C SER A 157 -1.41 7.32 -16.48
#